data_AF-A0A6B2GDN6-F1
#
_entry.id   AF-A0A6B2GDN6-F1
#
_cell.length_a   1.000
_cell.length_b   1.000
_cell.length_c   1.000
_cell.angle_alpha   90.00
_cell.angle_beta   90.00
_cell.angle_gamma   90.00
#
_symmetry.space_group_name_H-M   'P 1'
#
loop_
_entity.id
_entity.type
_entity.pdbx_description
1 polymer ?
#
loop_
_entity_poly.entity_id
_entity_poly.type
_entity_poly.pdbx_seq_one_letter_code
_entity_poly.pdbx_strand_id
1 'polypeptide(L)'
;RHEMARSSFSEIEEGTSFRRLIEEEGKASRYPSSVKRLVFCSGKLYYELFKTRAEKKIEKDVAIARIEQISPFPFDLVSKEVAKYPKADIMYVQEEPKNQGA
;
A
#
# COMPACT_ATOMS: atom_id res chain seq x y z
N ARG A 1 -15.91 7.07 11.88
CA ARG A 1 -15.48 5.66 12.03
C ARG A 1 -15.52 5.05 10.63
N HIS A 2 -14.37 4.78 10.02
CA HIS A 2 -14.32 4.32 8.63
C HIS A 2 -14.71 2.84 8.54
N GLU A 3 -15.60 2.46 7.62
CA GLU A 3 -16.13 1.08 7.54
C GLU A 3 -15.05 0.05 7.22
N MET A 4 -14.15 0.37 6.28
CA MET A 4 -13.04 -0.50 5.87
C MET A 4 -11.89 -0.57 6.91
N ALA A 5 -11.90 0.26 7.96
CA ALA A 5 -10.85 0.27 8.97
C ALA A 5 -11.21 -0.70 10.11
N ARG A 6 -11.21 -2.00 9.79
CA ARG A 6 -11.54 -3.10 10.71
C ARG A 6 -10.59 -4.26 10.45
N SER A 7 -10.34 -5.04 11.50
CA SER A 7 -9.49 -6.23 11.48
C SER A 7 -10.27 -7.43 12.01
N SER A 8 -9.93 -8.63 11.54
CA SER A 8 -10.41 -9.87 12.16
C SER A 8 -9.60 -10.18 13.41
N PHE A 9 -10.16 -10.97 14.34
CA PHE A 9 -9.44 -11.39 15.54
C PHE A 9 -8.15 -12.16 15.22
N SER A 10 -8.16 -12.95 14.14
CA SER A 10 -6.99 -13.70 13.67
C SER A 10 -5.77 -12.83 13.34
N GLU A 11 -5.94 -11.52 13.11
CA GLU A 11 -4.81 -10.60 12.87
C GLU A 11 -4.10 -10.19 14.18
N ILE A 12 -4.66 -10.52 15.34
CA ILE A 12 -4.16 -10.14 16.67
C ILE A 12 -3.98 -11.38 17.58
N GLU A 13 -4.02 -12.58 17.00
CA GLU A 13 -3.76 -13.83 17.73
C GLU A 13 -2.26 -14.05 17.97
N GLU A 14 -1.94 -15.02 18.83
CA GLU A 14 -0.57 -15.42 19.08
C GLU A 14 0.13 -15.84 17.77
N GLY A 15 1.36 -15.36 17.58
CA GLY A 15 2.13 -15.59 16.35
C GLY A 15 1.97 -14.50 15.29
N THR A 16 1.07 -13.53 15.47
CA THR A 16 1.06 -12.32 14.63
C THR A 16 2.01 -11.25 15.17
N SER A 17 2.32 -10.25 14.33
CA SER A 17 3.20 -9.15 14.70
C SER A 17 2.86 -7.91 13.89
N PHE A 18 3.40 -6.77 14.32
CA PHE A 18 3.23 -5.51 13.60
C PHE A 18 3.79 -5.62 12.17
N ARG A 19 2.93 -5.34 11.17
CA ARG A 19 3.31 -5.31 9.77
C ARG A 19 3.92 -3.94 9.44
N ARG A 20 5.25 -3.87 9.36
CA ARG A 20 6.00 -2.64 8.99
C ARG A 20 5.61 -2.09 7.61
N LEU A 21 5.20 -2.98 6.70
CA LEU A 21 4.66 -2.68 5.39
C LEU A 21 3.48 -3.62 5.11
N ILE A 22 2.41 -3.08 4.54
CA ILE A 22 1.27 -3.86 4.06
C ILE A 22 1.26 -3.79 2.54
N GLU A 23 1.46 -4.94 1.92
CA GLU A 23 1.62 -5.13 0.48
C GLU A 23 0.29 -5.02 -0.27
N GLU A 24 0.33 -4.88 -1.59
CA GLU A 24 -0.87 -4.98 -2.42
C GLU A 24 -1.36 -6.45 -2.50
N GLU A 25 -2.58 -6.71 -2.08
CA GLU A 25 -3.18 -8.07 -2.06
C GLU A 25 -4.34 -8.24 -3.07
N GLY A 26 -4.68 -7.19 -3.83
CA GLY A 26 -5.82 -7.13 -4.75
C GLY A 26 -5.53 -7.58 -6.19
N LYS A 27 -6.25 -6.99 -7.15
CA LYS A 27 -6.16 -7.39 -8.58
C LYS A 27 -4.78 -7.13 -9.17
N ALA A 28 -4.08 -6.08 -8.74
CA ALA A 28 -2.76 -5.72 -9.24
C ALA A 28 -1.68 -6.77 -8.91
N SER A 29 -1.71 -7.38 -7.72
CA SER A 29 -0.73 -8.42 -7.34
C SER A 29 -0.90 -9.74 -8.11
N ARG A 30 -2.05 -9.96 -8.76
CA ARG A 30 -2.27 -11.11 -9.66
C ARG A 30 -1.66 -10.92 -11.04
N TYR A 31 -1.37 -9.68 -11.44
CA TYR A 31 -0.80 -9.35 -12.75
C TYR A 31 0.37 -8.36 -12.63
N PRO A 32 1.42 -8.71 -11.87
CA PRO A 32 2.51 -7.79 -11.52
C PRO A 32 3.16 -7.11 -12.73
N SER A 33 3.39 -7.87 -13.81
CA SER A 33 4.00 -7.38 -15.05
C SER A 33 3.14 -6.39 -15.85
N SER A 34 1.86 -6.25 -15.50
CA SER A 34 0.90 -5.34 -16.14
C SER A 34 0.65 -4.08 -15.32
N VAL A 35 1.15 -4.03 -14.08
CA VAL A 35 1.04 -2.85 -13.22
C VAL A 35 1.90 -1.74 -13.80
N LYS A 36 1.28 -0.58 -13.97
CA LYS A 36 1.91 0.64 -14.49
C LYS A 36 2.43 1.55 -13.38
N ARG A 37 1.85 1.45 -12.18
CA ARG A 37 2.18 2.34 -11.07
C ARG A 37 2.10 1.62 -9.73
N LEU A 38 3.14 1.73 -8.92
CA LEU A 38 3.20 1.29 -7.54
C LEU A 38 3.14 2.52 -6.64
N VAL A 39 2.02 2.66 -5.93
CA VAL A 39 1.77 3.78 -5.04
C VAL A 39 2.03 3.35 -3.60
N PHE A 40 3.00 3.99 -2.96
CA PHE A 40 3.19 3.96 -1.53
C PHE A 40 2.42 5.10 -0.86
N CYS A 41 1.87 4.84 0.31
CA CYS A 41 1.27 5.85 1.18
C CYS A 41 1.41 5.44 2.65
N SER A 42 1.05 6.32 3.57
CA SER A 42 0.95 6.01 4.99
C SER A 42 -0.37 6.55 5.56
N GLY A 43 -0.93 5.83 6.54
CA GLY A 43 -2.14 6.25 7.24
C GLY A 43 -3.42 6.20 6.40
N LYS A 44 -4.37 7.06 6.75
CA LYS A 44 -5.78 7.00 6.31
C LYS A 44 -6.00 7.24 4.80
N LEU A 45 -5.09 7.95 4.13
CA LEU A 45 -5.22 8.28 2.70
C LEU A 45 -5.35 7.02 1.82
N TYR A 46 -4.82 5.89 2.31
CA TYR A 46 -5.00 4.59 1.68
C TYR A 46 -6.46 4.31 1.29
N TYR A 47 -7.42 4.59 2.16
CA TYR A 47 -8.82 4.25 1.91
C TYR A 47 -9.42 5.07 0.77
N GLU A 48 -9.02 6.34 0.64
CA GLU A 48 -9.44 7.21 -0.47
C GLU A 48 -8.80 6.76 -1.79
N LEU A 49 -7.50 6.43 -1.78
CA LEU A 49 -6.81 5.87 -2.94
C LEU A 49 -7.43 4.54 -3.38
N PHE A 50 -7.72 3.65 -2.43
CA PHE A 50 -8.33 2.35 -2.69
C PHE A 50 -9.70 2.50 -3.36
N LYS A 51 -10.55 3.38 -2.83
CA LYS A 51 -11.87 3.67 -3.39
C LYS A 51 -11.77 4.31 -4.78
N THR A 52 -10.93 5.33 -4.93
CA THR A 52 -10.73 6.05 -6.20
C THR A 52 -10.22 5.10 -7.29
N ARG A 53 -9.31 4.20 -6.96
CA ARG A 53 -8.78 3.18 -7.88
C ARG A 53 -9.89 2.25 -8.39
N ALA A 54 -10.79 1.83 -7.50
CA ALA A 54 -11.92 0.97 -7.86
C ALA A 54 -12.97 1.72 -8.71
N GLU A 55 -13.33 2.95 -8.34
CA GLU A 55 -14.27 3.79 -9.10
C GLU A 55 -13.78 4.06 -10.54
N LYS A 56 -12.46 4.27 -10.70
CA LYS A 56 -11.82 4.45 -12.01
C LYS A 56 -11.57 3.16 -12.77
N LYS A 57 -11.86 1.99 -12.19
CA LYS A 57 -11.67 0.66 -12.79
C LYS A 57 -10.23 0.36 -13.24
N ILE A 58 -9.25 0.83 -12.44
CA ILE A 58 -7.81 0.70 -12.72
C ILE A 58 -7.10 -0.18 -11.68
N GLU A 59 -7.82 -1.11 -11.05
CA GLU A 59 -7.27 -1.96 -9.99
C GLU A 59 -6.22 -2.97 -10.49
N LYS A 60 -6.12 -3.18 -11.81
CA LYS A 60 -5.06 -3.99 -12.43
C LYS A 60 -3.82 -3.17 -12.78
N ASP A 61 -4.00 -1.88 -13.04
CA ASP A 61 -2.93 -0.98 -13.50
C ASP A 61 -2.16 -0.34 -12.33
N VAL A 62 -2.80 -0.20 -11.17
CA VAL A 62 -2.22 0.49 -10.01
C VAL A 62 -2.18 -0.43 -8.80
N ALA A 63 -0.99 -0.71 -8.28
CA ALA A 63 -0.78 -1.35 -6.98
C ALA A 63 -0.70 -0.28 -5.88
N ILE A 64 -1.29 -0.53 -4.71
CA ILE A 64 -1.21 0.37 -3.56
C ILE A 64 -0.65 -0.42 -2.38
N ALA A 65 0.51 0.00 -1.87
CA ALA A 65 1.14 -0.55 -0.69
C ALA A 65 1.22 0.52 0.42
N ARG A 66 1.15 0.09 1.68
CA ARG A 66 1.19 0.99 2.84
C ARG A 66 2.49 0.83 3.61
N ILE A 67 3.17 1.96 3.86
CA ILE A 67 4.33 2.02 4.74
C ILE A 67 3.82 2.41 6.12
N GLU A 68 3.67 1.42 6.99
CA GLU A 68 3.15 1.60 8.36
C GLU A 68 4.27 2.00 9.34
N GLN A 69 5.52 1.64 9.04
CA GLN A 69 6.70 2.08 9.79
C GLN A 69 7.53 3.06 8.97
N ILE A 70 7.55 4.34 9.36
CA ILE A 70 8.39 5.35 8.69
C ILE A 70 9.84 5.30 9.18
N SER A 71 10.05 5.06 10.47
CA SER A 71 11.39 5.00 11.07
C SER A 71 11.50 3.87 12.11
N PRO A 72 12.57 3.05 12.08
CA PRO A 72 13.55 2.95 11.00
C PRO A 72 12.90 2.46 9.70
N PHE A 73 13.32 3.01 8.56
CA PHE A 73 12.66 2.74 7.28
C PHE A 73 12.81 1.26 6.86
N PRO A 74 11.73 0.57 6.47
CA PRO A 74 11.73 -0.86 6.16
C PRO A 74 12.22 -1.15 4.73
N PHE A 75 13.49 -0.82 4.44
CA PHE A 75 14.10 -1.02 3.11
C PHE A 75 13.95 -2.45 2.59
N ASP A 76 14.10 -3.44 3.47
CA ASP A 76 13.99 -4.86 3.15
C ASP A 76 12.63 -5.25 2.57
N LEU A 77 11.54 -4.65 3.08
CA LEU A 77 10.18 -4.92 2.62
C LEU A 77 9.82 -4.07 1.40
N VAL A 78 10.19 -2.78 1.41
CA VAL A 78 9.94 -1.88 0.28
C VAL A 78 10.64 -2.37 -0.98
N SER A 79 11.90 -2.79 -0.88
CA SER A 79 12.63 -3.34 -2.03
C SER A 79 12.00 -4.63 -2.57
N LYS A 80 11.50 -5.51 -1.69
CA LYS A 80 10.77 -6.72 -2.11
C LYS A 80 9.46 -6.37 -2.84
N GLU A 81 8.71 -5.40 -2.33
CA GLU A 81 7.45 -4.98 -2.94
C GLU A 81 7.70 -4.33 -4.32
N VAL A 82 8.69 -3.45 -4.42
CA VAL A 82 9.11 -2.84 -5.70
C VAL A 82 9.52 -3.91 -6.71
N ALA A 83 10.28 -4.93 -6.28
CA ALA A 83 10.73 -6.01 -7.16
C ALA A 83 9.58 -6.83 -7.76
N LYS A 84 8.39 -6.86 -7.13
CA LYS A 84 7.20 -7.51 -7.70
C LYS A 84 6.69 -6.79 -8.95
N TYR A 85 6.93 -5.49 -9.11
CA TYR A 85 6.33 -4.66 -10.16
C TYR A 85 7.40 -4.00 -11.06
N PRO A 86 8.15 -4.78 -11.86
CA PRO A 86 9.36 -4.31 -12.53
C PRO A 86 9.13 -3.25 -13.63
N LYS A 87 7.89 -3.04 -14.07
CA LYS A 87 7.52 -2.04 -15.10
C LYS A 87 6.78 -0.83 -14.53
N ALA A 88 6.57 -0.79 -13.22
CA ALA A 88 5.74 0.23 -12.60
C ALA A 88 6.55 1.47 -12.22
N ASP A 89 5.97 2.65 -12.46
CA ASP A 89 6.45 3.89 -11.87
C ASP A 89 6.20 3.87 -10.35
N ILE A 90 7.21 4.22 -9.56
CA ILE A 90 7.11 4.27 -8.11
C ILE A 90 6.70 5.67 -7.67
N MET A 91 5.68 5.76 -6.80
CA MET A 91 5.19 7.03 -6.27
C MET A 91 4.97 6.95 -4.76
N TYR A 92 5.21 8.04 -4.05
CA TYR A 92 4.75 8.24 -2.67
C TYR A 92 3.66 9.31 -2.67
N VAL A 93 2.52 9.01 -2.04
CA VAL A 93 1.34 9.87 -2.03
C VAL A 93 0.94 10.13 -0.59
N GLN A 94 0.71 11.41 -0.27
CA GLN A 94 0.35 11.90 1.06
C GLN A 94 -0.68 13.04 0.98
N GLU A 95 -1.42 13.28 2.07
CA GLU A 95 -2.36 14.40 2.19
C GLU A 95 -1.63 15.69 2.58
N GLU A 96 -0.52 15.52 3.29
CA GLU A 96 0.29 16.59 3.83
C GLU A 96 0.99 17.38 2.72
N PRO A 97 1.19 18.70 2.90
CA PRO A 97 2.03 19.50 2.02
C PRO A 97 3.43 18.89 1.84
N LYS A 98 4.09 19.18 0.72
CA LYS A 98 5.41 18.62 0.37
C LYS A 98 6.50 18.84 1.43
N ASN A 99 6.40 19.91 2.23
CA ASN A 99 7.35 20.24 3.30
C ASN A 99 6.93 19.69 4.69
N GLN A 100 5.90 18.84 4.72
CA GLN A 100 5.36 18.18 5.90
C GLN A 100 5.11 16.70 5.57
N GLY A 101 4.66 15.92 6.56
CA GLY A 101 4.46 14.49 6.36
C GLY A 101 5.79 13.74 6.38
N ALA A 102 5.91 12.71 5.53
CA ALA A 102 7.05 11.79 5.50
C ALA A 102 7.80 11.84 4.18
#